data_AF-A0A969UF79-F1
#
_entry.id   AF-A0A969UF79-F1
#
_cell.length_a   1.000
_cell.length_b   1.000
_cell.length_c   1.000
_cell.angle_alpha   90.00
_cell.angle_beta   90.00
_cell.angle_gamma   90.00
#
_symmetry.space_group_name_H-M   'P 1'
#
loop_
_entity.id
_entity.type
_entity.pdbx_description
1 polymer ?
#
loop_
_entity_poly.entity_id
_entity_poly.type
_entity_poly.pdbx_seq_one_letter_code
_entity_poly.pdbx_strand_id
1 'polypeptide(L)'
;MAFDDDADGWSTGSNISVVIYDRDTQLSITPNYNFSIAQPGALAAGSYRSQILSTPITLSAGGRYSIVAWGFNANDQLYNSTVSGVGAPSTDDGGGLISFTGLARNSATTNAYPARPDTGPANRYGSASFAFQAVPEPTGVMLLSLGSLLMLRRRRNP
;
A
#
# COMPACT_ATOMS: atom_id res chain seq x y z
N MET A 1 4.07 -3.34 6.16
CA MET A 1 5.39 -3.03 6.75
C MET A 1 5.24 -1.79 7.62
N ALA A 2 5.95 -1.73 8.75
CA ALA A 2 5.95 -0.59 9.67
C ALA A 2 7.36 0.02 9.73
N PHE A 3 7.46 1.34 9.82
CA PHE A 3 8.75 2.03 9.95
C PHE A 3 9.34 1.78 11.35
N ASP A 4 10.63 1.47 11.42
CA ASP A 4 11.41 1.24 12.63
C ASP A 4 12.57 2.24 12.54
N ASP A 5 12.48 3.35 13.27
CA ASP A 5 13.30 4.55 13.05
C ASP A 5 14.80 4.31 13.20
N ASP A 6 15.19 3.42 14.12
CA ASP A 6 16.59 3.05 14.37
C ASP A 6 16.96 1.67 13.79
N ALA A 7 16.03 1.00 13.11
CA ALA A 7 16.18 -0.35 12.57
C ALA A 7 16.58 -1.40 13.62
N ASP A 8 16.26 -1.17 14.89
CA ASP A 8 16.73 -1.94 16.05
C ASP A 8 15.63 -2.80 16.70
N GLY A 9 14.37 -2.61 16.30
CA GLY A 9 13.26 -3.46 16.68
C GLY A 9 12.10 -2.63 17.18
N TRP A 10 11.58 -2.99 18.34
CA TRP A 10 10.54 -2.20 19.00
C TRP A 10 10.88 -2.04 20.47
N SER A 11 10.65 -0.85 21.03
CA SER A 11 10.84 -0.63 22.46
C SER A 11 9.73 -1.24 23.32
N THR A 12 9.99 -1.34 24.63
CA THR A 12 8.99 -1.88 25.58
C THR A 12 7.76 -0.98 25.63
N GLY A 13 6.59 -1.56 25.37
CA GLY A 13 5.32 -0.84 25.32
C GLY A 13 4.90 -0.38 23.92
N SER A 14 5.78 -0.51 22.92
CA SER A 14 5.48 -0.21 21.53
C SER A 14 4.71 -1.35 20.87
N ASN A 15 3.55 -1.02 20.32
CA ASN A 15 2.71 -1.96 19.59
C ASN A 15 2.19 -1.27 18.33
N ILE A 16 2.93 -1.44 17.24
CA ILE A 16 2.63 -0.78 15.98
C ILE A 16 1.64 -1.64 15.21
N SER A 17 0.54 -1.05 14.77
CA SER A 17 -0.41 -1.73 13.90
C SER A 17 -0.40 -1.11 12.52
N VAL A 18 -0.56 -1.93 11.48
CA VAL A 18 -0.67 -1.51 10.09
C VAL A 18 -1.94 -2.08 9.47
N VAL A 19 -2.70 -1.25 8.75
CA VAL A 19 -3.95 -1.62 8.05
C VAL A 19 -4.04 -0.93 6.70
N ILE A 20 -4.68 -1.58 5.72
CA ILE A 20 -5.11 -0.93 4.49
C ILE A 20 -6.60 -0.62 4.58
N TYR A 21 -6.95 0.63 4.36
CA TYR A 21 -8.32 1.11 4.24
C TYR A 21 -8.65 1.40 2.78
N ASP A 22 -9.89 1.09 2.40
CA ASP A 22 -10.51 1.68 1.23
C ASP A 22 -10.89 3.14 1.57
N ARG A 23 -10.42 4.09 0.76
CA ARG A 23 -10.59 5.53 1.03
C ARG A 23 -12.01 6.03 0.79
N ASP A 24 -12.81 5.29 0.04
CA ASP A 24 -14.13 5.72 -0.39
C ASP A 24 -15.18 5.30 0.63
N THR A 25 -15.06 4.06 1.11
CA THR A 25 -15.89 3.50 2.17
C THR A 25 -15.34 3.79 3.56
N GLN A 26 -14.06 4.13 3.68
CA GLN A 26 -13.31 4.30 4.94
C GLN A 26 -13.25 3.01 5.79
N LEU A 27 -13.59 1.86 5.19
CA LEU A 27 -13.54 0.56 5.85
C LEU A 27 -12.18 -0.10 5.63
N SER A 28 -11.72 -0.83 6.65
CA SER A 28 -10.51 -1.65 6.55
C SER A 28 -10.76 -2.82 5.61
N ILE A 29 -9.86 -3.03 4.64
CA ILE A 29 -9.90 -4.19 3.73
C ILE A 29 -8.91 -5.29 4.15
N THR A 30 -8.19 -5.07 5.24
CA THR A 30 -7.25 -6.03 5.84
C THR A 30 -7.48 -6.10 7.35
N PRO A 31 -7.09 -7.20 8.01
CA PRO A 31 -6.91 -7.18 9.47
C PRO A 31 -5.78 -6.22 9.86
N ASN A 32 -5.65 -5.98 11.17
CA ASN A 32 -4.50 -5.29 11.75
C ASN A 32 -3.28 -6.22 11.73
N TYR A 33 -2.21 -5.80 11.07
CA TYR A 33 -0.90 -6.43 11.20
C TYR A 33 -0.13 -5.76 12.32
N ASN A 34 0.10 -6.48 13.42
CA ASN A 34 0.68 -5.93 14.64
C ASN A 34 2.15 -6.30 14.75
N PHE A 35 2.96 -5.34 15.18
CA PHE A 35 4.39 -5.44 15.40
C PHE A 35 4.70 -5.07 16.85
N SER A 36 5.50 -5.90 17.51
CA SER A 36 5.87 -5.74 18.93
C SER A 36 7.23 -6.35 19.19
N ILE A 37 7.79 -6.19 20.39
CA ILE A 37 9.04 -6.88 20.80
C ILE A 37 9.00 -8.38 20.51
N ALA A 38 7.88 -9.04 20.81
CA ALA A 38 7.75 -10.49 20.65
C ALA A 38 7.58 -10.89 19.17
N GLN A 39 7.12 -9.97 18.32
CA GLN A 39 6.86 -10.20 16.91
C GLN A 39 7.33 -8.99 16.10
N PRO A 40 8.65 -8.76 16.02
CA PRO A 40 9.16 -7.51 15.49
C PRO A 40 9.02 -7.44 13.96
N GLY A 41 8.81 -8.57 13.29
CA GLY A 41 8.88 -8.68 11.83
C GLY A 41 10.33 -8.75 11.33
N ALA A 42 10.47 -9.08 10.05
CA ALA A 42 11.78 -9.11 9.40
C ALA A 42 12.21 -7.70 8.98
N LEU A 43 13.45 -7.31 9.28
CA LEU A 43 14.01 -6.05 8.82
C LEU A 43 14.11 -6.06 7.28
N ALA A 44 13.57 -5.01 6.67
CA ALA A 44 13.56 -4.75 5.24
C ALA A 44 14.31 -3.43 4.95
N ALA A 45 14.54 -3.15 3.67
CA ALA A 45 15.20 -1.93 3.23
C ALA A 45 14.46 -0.67 3.72
N GLY A 46 15.21 0.41 3.97
CA GLY A 46 14.64 1.69 4.41
C GLY A 46 14.17 1.71 5.86
N SER A 47 14.72 0.84 6.71
CA SER A 47 14.37 0.72 8.14
C SER A 47 12.89 0.41 8.35
N TYR A 48 12.38 -0.58 7.62
CA TYR A 48 11.03 -1.09 7.80
C TYR A 48 11.05 -2.50 8.37
N ARG A 49 10.08 -2.83 9.21
CA ARG A 49 9.77 -4.21 9.60
C ARG A 49 8.62 -4.75 8.77
N SER A 50 8.78 -5.98 8.30
CA SER A 50 7.85 -6.65 7.40
C SER A 50 7.27 -7.92 8.00
N GLN A 51 6.01 -8.19 7.65
CA GLN A 51 5.36 -9.48 7.86
C GLN A 51 4.89 -9.98 6.51
N ILE A 52 5.07 -11.27 6.26
CA ILE A 52 4.58 -11.92 5.04
C ILE A 52 3.11 -12.25 5.23
N LEU A 53 2.31 -11.91 4.23
CA LEU A 53 0.90 -12.26 4.21
C LEU A 53 0.74 -13.75 3.91
N SER A 54 0.04 -14.49 4.77
CA SER A 54 -0.28 -15.90 4.54
C SER A 54 -1.24 -16.08 3.36
N THR A 55 -2.06 -15.07 3.08
CA THR A 55 -2.93 -15.00 1.90
C THR A 55 -2.74 -13.62 1.26
N PRO A 56 -2.31 -13.55 -0.01
CA PRO A 56 -2.19 -12.29 -0.73
C PRO A 56 -3.52 -11.55 -0.78
N ILE A 57 -3.46 -10.22 -0.64
CA ILE A 57 -4.62 -9.34 -0.75
C ILE A 57 -4.62 -8.74 -2.16
N THR A 58 -5.74 -8.85 -2.87
CA THR A 58 -5.91 -8.23 -4.19
C THR A 58 -6.50 -6.84 -4.01
N LEU A 59 -5.78 -5.82 -4.50
CA LEU A 59 -6.31 -4.47 -4.62
C LEU A 59 -6.99 -4.33 -5.97
N SER A 60 -8.25 -3.91 -6.00
CA SER A 60 -9.01 -3.78 -7.24
C SER A 60 -8.47 -2.63 -8.09
N ALA A 61 -8.37 -2.83 -9.40
CA ALA A 61 -8.02 -1.77 -10.34
C ALA A 61 -9.00 -0.59 -10.22
N GLY A 62 -8.48 0.64 -10.19
CA GLY A 62 -9.26 1.86 -9.96
C GLY A 62 -9.67 2.11 -8.51
N GLY A 63 -9.41 1.16 -7.59
CA GLY A 63 -9.64 1.35 -6.16
C GLY A 63 -8.72 2.41 -5.56
N ARG A 64 -9.20 3.12 -4.53
CA ARG A 64 -8.45 4.15 -3.81
C ARG A 64 -8.17 3.66 -2.41
N TYR A 65 -6.89 3.42 -2.09
CA TYR A 65 -6.49 2.82 -0.83
C TYR A 65 -5.58 3.75 -0.02
N SER A 66 -5.55 3.54 1.29
CA SER A 66 -4.59 4.16 2.21
C SER A 66 -4.03 3.09 3.12
N ILE A 67 -2.71 2.93 3.12
CA ILE A 67 -2.03 2.19 4.18
C ILE A 67 -1.83 3.13 5.37
N VAL A 68 -2.21 2.68 6.55
CA VAL A 68 -2.21 3.48 7.77
C VAL A 68 -1.49 2.69 8.85
N ALA A 69 -0.63 3.37 9.61
CA ALA A 69 -0.02 2.80 10.79
C ALA A 69 -0.20 3.71 12.00
N TRP A 70 -0.26 3.09 13.17
CA TRP A 70 -0.38 3.77 14.46
C TRP A 70 0.27 2.96 15.57
N GLY A 71 0.38 3.56 16.76
CA GLY A 71 1.02 2.95 17.93
C GLY A 71 2.45 3.43 18.19
N PHE A 72 2.97 4.28 17.30
CA PHE A 72 4.27 4.96 17.46
C PHE A 72 4.29 5.83 18.72
N ASN A 73 5.48 6.00 19.29
CA ASN A 73 5.69 6.80 20.50
C ASN A 73 7.07 7.46 20.46
N ALA A 74 7.54 7.98 21.60
CA ALA A 74 8.80 8.72 21.67
C ALA A 74 10.05 7.84 21.46
N ASN A 75 9.96 6.55 21.77
CA ASN A 75 11.06 5.58 21.63
C ASN A 75 11.03 4.84 20.28
N ASP A 76 9.89 4.80 19.61
CA ASP A 76 9.74 4.24 18.26
C ASP A 76 8.94 5.23 17.44
N GLN A 77 9.65 6.12 16.76
CA GLN A 77 9.04 7.28 16.11
C GLN A 77 8.47 6.89 14.75
N LEU A 78 7.33 7.51 14.40
CA LEU A 78 6.86 7.42 13.02
C LEU A 78 7.79 8.22 12.11
N TYR A 79 7.95 7.76 10.87
CA TYR A 79 8.54 8.60 9.84
C TYR A 79 7.70 9.89 9.69
N ASN A 80 8.32 11.05 9.61
CA ASN A 80 7.57 12.29 9.40
C ASN A 80 8.40 13.36 8.70
N SER A 81 8.11 13.59 7.42
CA SER A 81 8.80 14.61 6.62
C SER A 81 8.46 16.06 6.98
N THR A 82 7.61 16.31 8.00
CA THR A 82 7.48 17.66 8.57
C THR A 82 8.60 17.98 9.56
N VAL A 83 9.37 16.99 9.98
CA VAL A 83 10.55 17.20 10.84
C VAL A 83 11.64 17.86 10.00
N SER A 84 12.25 18.92 10.55
CA SER A 84 13.29 19.68 9.84
C SER A 84 14.44 18.77 9.40
N GLY A 85 14.79 18.82 8.11
CA GLY A 85 15.84 17.99 7.52
C GLY A 85 15.40 16.60 7.06
N VAL A 86 14.15 16.20 7.32
CA VAL A 86 13.59 14.93 6.83
C VAL A 86 12.78 15.18 5.56
N GLY A 87 13.26 14.67 4.42
CA GLY A 87 12.54 14.73 3.15
C GLY A 87 11.33 13.80 3.11
N ALA A 88 10.44 13.96 2.12
CA ALA A 88 9.45 12.92 1.85
C ALA A 88 10.16 11.68 1.28
N PRO A 89 9.76 10.45 1.67
CA PRO A 89 10.39 9.23 1.18
C PRO A 89 10.09 9.03 -0.32
N SER A 90 10.93 8.32 -1.07
CA SER A 90 10.60 8.00 -2.47
C SER A 90 9.35 7.11 -2.56
N THR A 91 8.65 7.20 -3.69
CA THR A 91 7.53 6.32 -4.02
C THR A 91 7.92 5.35 -5.12
N ASP A 92 7.40 4.12 -5.06
CA ASP A 92 7.52 3.11 -6.11
C ASP A 92 6.13 2.80 -6.66
N ASP A 93 5.88 3.15 -7.92
CA ASP A 93 4.61 2.93 -8.60
C ASP A 93 4.54 1.57 -9.33
N GLY A 94 5.61 0.78 -9.27
CA GLY A 94 5.73 -0.52 -9.92
C GLY A 94 5.68 -0.44 -11.45
N GLY A 95 6.11 0.68 -12.04
CA GLY A 95 5.97 0.92 -13.48
C GLY A 95 4.54 1.28 -13.89
N GLY A 96 3.79 1.92 -12.99
CA GLY A 96 2.41 2.35 -13.21
C GLY A 96 1.33 1.36 -12.78
N LEU A 97 1.68 0.32 -12.01
CA LEU A 97 0.71 -0.60 -11.40
C LEU A 97 -0.16 0.10 -10.35
N ILE A 98 0.42 1.07 -9.64
CA ILE A 98 -0.30 1.95 -8.72
C ILE A 98 -0.02 3.41 -9.05
N SER A 99 -0.74 4.32 -8.42
CA SER A 99 -0.45 5.76 -8.48
C SER A 99 -0.68 6.38 -7.11
N PHE A 100 0.28 7.17 -6.66
CA PHE A 100 0.17 7.91 -5.41
C PHE A 100 -0.65 9.17 -5.64
N THR A 101 -1.88 9.18 -5.12
CA THR A 101 -2.85 10.26 -5.38
C THR A 101 -3.37 10.89 -4.10
N GLY A 102 -3.73 12.17 -4.17
CA GLY A 102 -4.26 12.93 -3.04
C GLY A 102 -3.16 13.38 -2.06
N LEU A 103 -3.58 13.66 -0.83
CA LEU A 103 -2.74 14.20 0.23
C LEU A 103 -2.55 13.16 1.34
N ALA A 104 -1.47 13.30 2.11
CA ALA A 104 -1.27 12.54 3.34
C ALA A 104 -2.42 12.78 4.33
N ARG A 105 -2.53 11.89 5.32
CA ARG A 105 -3.57 11.96 6.36
C ARG A 105 -2.95 11.56 7.69
N ASN A 106 -3.41 12.16 8.78
CA ASN A 106 -3.03 11.79 10.14
C ASN A 106 -4.25 11.81 11.05
N SER A 107 -4.13 11.18 12.22
CA SER A 107 -5.17 11.16 13.25
C SER A 107 -4.52 10.89 14.61
N ALA A 108 -5.11 11.45 15.66
CA ALA A 108 -4.80 11.06 17.05
C ALA A 108 -5.57 9.79 17.47
N THR A 109 -6.63 9.44 16.75
CA THR A 109 -7.41 8.22 16.99
C THR A 109 -6.74 7.03 16.34
N THR A 110 -6.41 6.02 17.15
CA THR A 110 -5.88 4.74 16.71
C THR A 110 -7.00 3.83 16.20
N ASN A 111 -6.65 2.83 15.38
CA ASN A 111 -7.59 1.82 14.89
C ASN A 111 -8.80 2.40 14.12
N ALA A 112 -8.59 3.48 13.38
CA ALA A 112 -9.60 4.13 12.57
C ALA A 112 -8.99 4.75 11.31
N TYR A 113 -9.80 4.94 10.27
CA TYR A 113 -9.39 5.68 9.09
C TYR A 113 -9.13 7.16 9.44
N PRO A 114 -7.97 7.74 9.07
CA PRO A 114 -7.68 9.14 9.33
C PRO A 114 -8.49 10.04 8.38
N ALA A 115 -9.68 10.46 8.79
CA ALA A 115 -10.64 11.14 7.92
C ALA A 115 -10.21 12.54 7.45
N ARG A 116 -9.24 13.19 8.10
CA ARG A 116 -8.78 14.53 7.73
C ARG A 116 -7.53 14.48 6.84
N PRO A 117 -7.59 14.96 5.58
CA PRO A 117 -6.38 15.18 4.80
C PRO A 117 -5.50 16.25 5.46
N ASP A 118 -4.21 16.03 5.36
CA ASP A 118 -3.17 17.00 5.67
C ASP A 118 -2.84 17.84 4.40
N THR A 119 -1.83 18.70 4.47
CA THR A 119 -1.38 19.59 3.37
C THR A 119 -0.20 19.02 2.57
N GLY A 120 0.23 17.80 2.88
CA GLY A 120 1.45 17.22 2.34
C GLY A 120 1.28 16.33 1.13
N PRO A 121 2.41 15.97 0.50
CA PRO A 121 2.39 14.92 -0.51
C PRO A 121 1.88 13.62 0.12
N ALA A 122 1.33 12.72 -0.69
CA ALA A 122 0.67 11.48 -0.24
C ALA A 122 1.52 10.62 0.70
N ASN A 123 2.84 10.69 0.57
CA ASN A 123 3.87 9.95 1.29
C ASN A 123 4.49 10.69 2.49
N ARG A 124 3.95 11.85 2.93
CA ARG A 124 4.53 12.67 4.01
C ARG A 124 4.94 11.89 5.26
N TYR A 125 4.12 10.91 5.66
CA TYR A 125 4.32 10.19 6.91
C TYR A 125 5.10 8.89 6.76
N GLY A 126 5.28 8.28 5.59
CA GLY A 126 6.13 7.09 5.42
C GLY A 126 6.00 5.94 6.45
N SER A 127 5.01 5.94 7.35
CA SER A 127 5.08 5.14 8.59
C SER A 127 4.69 3.69 8.34
N ALA A 128 4.08 3.44 7.18
CA ALA A 128 3.87 2.13 6.63
C ALA A 128 4.20 2.09 5.15
N SER A 129 4.55 0.89 4.71
CA SER A 129 4.80 0.54 3.32
C SER A 129 4.33 -0.89 3.06
N PHE A 130 4.24 -1.29 1.79
CA PHE A 130 3.88 -2.65 1.38
C PHE A 130 4.61 -3.03 0.10
N ALA A 131 4.93 -4.31 -0.04
CA ALA A 131 5.35 -4.87 -1.32
C ALA A 131 4.11 -5.26 -2.12
N PHE A 132 4.16 -5.08 -3.42
CA PHE A 132 3.08 -5.42 -4.33
C PHE A 132 3.64 -5.94 -5.65
N GLN A 133 2.78 -6.61 -6.41
CA GLN A 133 3.10 -7.13 -7.73
C GLN A 133 1.83 -7.13 -8.58
N ALA A 134 1.99 -7.18 -9.90
CA ALA A 134 0.87 -7.35 -10.81
C ALA A 134 0.15 -8.67 -10.55
N VAL A 135 -1.18 -8.63 -10.55
CA VAL A 135 -2.01 -9.84 -10.63
C VAL A 135 -2.34 -10.05 -12.11
N PRO A 136 -1.92 -11.16 -12.74
CA PRO A 136 -2.26 -11.43 -14.13
C PRO A 136 -3.78 -11.48 -14.30
N GLU A 137 -4.28 -10.81 -15.35
CA GLU A 137 -5.68 -10.97 -15.75
C GLU A 137 -5.96 -12.45 -16.06
N PRO A 138 -7.11 -13.00 -15.64
CA PRO A 138 -7.56 -14.29 -16.16
C PRO A 138 -7.55 -14.22 -17.68
N THR A 139 -6.98 -15.21 -18.35
CA THR A 139 -6.70 -15.26 -19.79
C THR A 139 -7.95 -15.32 -20.71
N GLY A 140 -8.99 -14.53 -20.42
CA GLY A 140 -10.27 -14.52 -21.12
C GLY A 140 -10.37 -13.57 -22.32
N VAL A 141 -9.37 -12.71 -22.58
CA VAL A 141 -9.50 -11.63 -23.59
C VAL A 141 -8.90 -11.97 -24.97
N MET A 142 -8.37 -13.18 -25.18
CA MET A 142 -7.87 -13.60 -26.51
C MET A 142 -8.97 -13.96 -27.54
N LEU A 143 -10.26 -13.75 -27.27
CA LEU A 143 -11.35 -14.22 -28.12
C LEU A 143 -11.92 -13.19 -29.13
N LEU A 144 -11.22 -12.09 -29.44
CA LEU A 144 -11.73 -11.05 -30.35
C LEU A 144 -10.86 -10.73 -31.58
N SER A 145 -9.74 -11.43 -31.79
CA SER A 145 -8.86 -11.18 -32.95
C SER A 145 -8.91 -12.22 -34.08
N LEU A 146 -9.62 -13.35 -33.92
CA LEU A 146 -9.71 -14.41 -34.95
C LEU A 146 -11.02 -14.40 -35.76
N GLY A 147 -11.99 -13.54 -35.46
CA GLY A 147 -13.29 -13.49 -36.15
C GLY A 147 -13.31 -12.77 -37.50
N SER A 148 -12.30 -11.96 -37.82
CA SER A 148 -12.34 -11.02 -38.95
C SER A 148 -11.82 -11.57 -40.29
N LEU A 149 -11.30 -12.81 -40.33
CA LEU A 149 -10.61 -13.36 -41.51
C LEU A 149 -11.44 -14.36 -42.35
N LEU A 150 -12.71 -14.59 -42.03
CA LEU A 150 -13.54 -15.61 -42.71
C LEU A 150 -14.69 -15.08 -43.59
N MET A 151 -14.81 -13.77 -43.79
CA MET A 151 -15.84 -13.17 -44.66
C MET A 151 -15.23 -12.47 -45.88
N LEU A 152 -14.52 -13.20 -46.73
CA LEU A 152 -14.41 -12.84 -48.16
C LEU A 152 -14.38 -14.11 -49.02
N ARG A 153 -15.52 -14.82 -49.04
CA ARG A 153 -15.77 -15.88 -50.02
C ARG A 153 -16.99 -15.53 -50.86
N ARG A 154 -16.77 -15.54 -52.18
CA ARG A 154 -17.70 -15.58 -53.34
C ARG A 154 -18.13 -14.27 -54.02
N ARG A 155 -17.64 -14.09 -55.25
CA ARG A 155 -18.43 -14.15 -56.52
C ARG A 155 -17.45 -14.30 -57.70
N ARG A 156 -17.21 -15.51 -58.21
CA ARG A 156 -17.84 -16.19 -59.38
C ARG A 156 -17.72 -15.41 -60.71
N ASN A 157 -16.86 -15.93 -61.59
CA ASN A 157 -16.70 -15.64 -63.02
C ASN A 157 -17.97 -16.02 -63.82
N PRO A 158 -18.11 -15.50 -65.04
CA PRO A 158 -17.84 -16.31 -66.25
C PRO A 158 -16.53 -15.94 -66.95
#